data_AF-A0A7I9Z350-F1
#
_entry.id   AF-A0A7I9Z350-F1
#
_cell.length_a   1.000
_cell.length_b   1.000
_cell.length_c   1.000
_cell.angle_alpha   90.00
_cell.angle_beta   90.00
_cell.angle_gamma   90.00
#
_symmetry.space_group_name_H-M   'P 1'
#
loop_
_entity.id
_entity.type
_entity.pdbx_description
1 polymer ?
#
loop_
_entity_poly.entity_id
_entity_poly.type
_entity_poly.pdbx_seq_one_letter_code
_entity_poly.pdbx_strand_id
1 'polypeptide(L)'
;MCGLTVAVVCAGNAHADQSSDNYVHKYGFLVCAMLDRDPVLTPQRFANIVGYIQRDGSLTEDEATTAVADSSSQWCPEHSLDVQKATSQR
;
A
#
# COMPACT_ATOMS: atom_id res chain seq x y z
N MET A 1 14.11 -20.73 17.87
CA MET A 1 14.06 -19.26 17.71
C MET A 1 14.15 -18.99 16.21
N CYS A 2 13.01 -18.90 15.52
CA CYS A 2 13.00 -18.63 14.08
C CYS A 2 13.04 -17.11 13.88
N GLY A 3 14.17 -16.63 13.33
CA GLY A 3 14.36 -15.23 12.98
C GLY A 3 13.40 -14.84 11.85
N LEU A 4 12.72 -13.71 12.04
CA LEU A 4 12.00 -13.00 10.97
C LEU A 4 13.02 -12.55 9.92
N THR A 5 13.26 -13.38 8.92
CA THR A 5 13.83 -12.96 7.65
C THR A 5 12.70 -13.03 6.63
N VAL A 6 11.70 -12.15 6.82
CA VAL A 6 10.70 -11.88 5.77
C VAL A 6 11.47 -11.19 4.66
N ALA A 7 11.60 -11.89 3.54
CA ALA A 7 12.37 -11.49 2.38
C ALA A 7 12.01 -10.08 1.92
N VAL A 8 12.90 -9.13 2.22
CA VAL A 8 12.99 -7.82 1.55
C VAL A 8 13.68 -8.10 0.21
N VAL A 9 12.93 -8.64 -0.75
CA VAL A 9 13.36 -8.92 -2.13
C VAL A 9 12.10 -8.62 -2.98
N CYS A 10 11.95 -7.51 -3.72
CA CYS A 10 12.88 -6.67 -4.45
C CYS A 10 12.46 -5.19 -4.38
N ALA A 11 13.41 -4.29 -4.12
CA ALA A 11 13.39 -2.93 -4.65
C ALA A 11 14.84 -2.41 -4.74
N GLY A 12 15.75 -3.26 -5.22
CA GLY A 12 17.07 -2.83 -5.66
C GLY A 12 16.95 -2.36 -7.11
N ASN A 13 17.27 -1.07 -7.33
CA ASN A 13 17.22 -0.32 -8.59
C ASN A 13 15.85 0.28 -8.97
N ALA A 14 15.58 1.48 -8.43
CA ALA A 14 14.67 2.44 -9.04
C ALA A 14 15.17 3.87 -8.77
N HIS A 15 16.40 4.17 -9.17
CA HIS A 15 16.73 5.55 -9.48
C HIS A 15 16.17 5.79 -10.89
N ALA A 16 15.21 6.71 -11.01
CA ALA A 16 14.48 7.11 -12.23
C ALA A 16 13.28 6.23 -12.63
N ASP A 17 12.16 6.37 -11.93
CA ASP A 17 10.96 7.01 -12.51
C ASP A 17 9.90 7.14 -11.40
N GLN A 18 9.35 8.34 -11.20
CA GLN A 18 8.24 8.59 -10.28
C GLN A 18 6.91 8.11 -10.89
N SER A 19 6.90 6.97 -11.60
CA SER A 19 5.67 6.40 -12.14
C SER A 19 4.92 5.66 -11.01
N SER A 20 3.59 5.67 -11.10
CA SER A 20 2.67 4.92 -10.23
C SER A 20 3.11 3.47 -10.02
N ASP A 21 3.72 2.85 -11.03
CA ASP A 21 4.13 1.44 -11.01
C ASP A 21 5.18 1.15 -9.94
N ASN A 22 6.09 2.08 -9.67
CA ASN A 22 7.11 1.89 -8.63
C ASN A 22 6.51 1.84 -7.23
N TYR A 23 5.50 2.64 -6.95
CA TYR A 23 4.83 2.64 -5.65
C TYR A 23 3.96 1.40 -5.46
N VAL A 24 3.32 0.94 -6.54
CA VAL A 24 2.53 -0.31 -6.53
C VAL A 24 3.40 -1.51 -6.22
N HIS A 25 4.57 -1.62 -6.84
CA HIS A 25 5.51 -2.71 -6.54
C HIS A 25 6.15 -2.57 -5.16
N LYS A 26 6.50 -1.35 -4.73
CA LYS A 26 7.14 -1.09 -3.44
C LYS A 26 6.22 -1.35 -2.25
N TYR A 27 4.96 -0.91 -2.34
CA TYR A 27 4.01 -0.99 -1.22
C TYR A 27 2.99 -2.13 -1.35
N GLY A 28 2.90 -2.80 -2.50
CA GLY A 28 1.98 -3.91 -2.76
C GLY A 28 1.90 -4.94 -1.65
N PHE A 29 3.05 -5.55 -1.32
CA PHE A 29 3.12 -6.54 -0.22
C PHE A 29 2.71 -5.94 1.13
N LEU A 30 3.15 -4.72 1.44
CA LEU A 30 2.86 -4.07 2.71
C LEU A 30 1.36 -3.77 2.86
N VAL A 31 0.75 -3.20 1.81
CA VAL A 31 -0.69 -2.90 1.78
C VAL A 31 -1.48 -4.18 1.99
N CYS A 32 -1.15 -5.25 1.28
CA CYS A 32 -1.86 -6.52 1.43
C CYS A 32 -1.64 -7.17 2.79
N ALA A 33 -0.42 -7.17 3.32
CA ALA A 33 -0.15 -7.69 4.66
C ALA A 33 -0.90 -6.90 5.76
N MET A 34 -1.09 -5.59 5.57
CA MET A 34 -1.86 -4.76 6.50
C MET A 34 -3.37 -5.01 6.39
N LEU A 35 -3.89 -5.31 5.19
CA LEU A 35 -5.30 -5.62 4.94
C LEU A 35 -5.67 -7.04 5.38
N ASP A 36 -4.83 -8.04 5.13
CA ASP A 36 -5.08 -9.43 5.54
C ASP A 36 -5.12 -9.62 7.05
N ARG A 37 -4.42 -8.76 7.79
CA ARG A 37 -4.38 -8.82 9.25
C ARG A 37 -5.73 -8.47 9.89
N ASP A 38 -6.57 -7.71 9.19
CA ASP A 38 -7.79 -7.13 9.78
C ASP A 38 -8.94 -7.22 8.75
N PRO A 39 -9.97 -8.06 8.98
CA PRO A 39 -11.05 -8.27 8.01
C PRO A 39 -11.95 -7.04 7.80
N VAL A 40 -11.71 -5.94 8.53
CA VAL A 40 -12.50 -4.71 8.45
C VAL A 40 -11.58 -3.51 8.20
N LEU A 41 -11.61 -2.99 6.96
CA LEU A 41 -10.92 -1.76 6.59
C LEU A 41 -11.67 -0.53 7.12
N THR A 42 -11.35 -0.10 8.34
CA THR A 42 -11.90 1.13 8.91
C THR A 42 -11.27 2.39 8.29
N PRO A 43 -11.96 3.54 8.27
CA PRO A 43 -11.40 4.80 7.77
C PRO A 43 -10.07 5.19 8.45
N GLN A 44 -9.94 4.98 9.76
CA GLN A 44 -8.70 5.25 10.50
C GLN A 44 -7.54 4.35 10.05
N ARG A 45 -7.82 3.07 9.74
CA ARG A 45 -6.80 2.14 9.24
C ARG A 45 -6.35 2.54 7.85
N PHE A 46 -7.29 2.85 6.96
CA PHE A 46 -6.99 3.37 5.64
C PHE A 46 -6.11 4.62 5.72
N ALA A 47 -6.48 5.60 6.56
CA ALA A 47 -5.67 6.81 6.79
C ALA A 47 -4.27 6.50 7.34
N ASN A 48 -4.11 5.47 8.18
CA ASN A 48 -2.79 5.06 8.68
C ASN A 48 -1.90 4.46 7.58
N ILE A 49 -2.48 3.66 6.66
CA ILE A 49 -1.77 3.09 5.52
C ILE A 49 -1.32 4.22 4.58
N VAL A 50 -2.25 5.12 4.22
CA VAL A 50 -1.97 6.30 3.40
C VAL A 50 -0.88 7.16 4.05
N GLY A 51 -1.01 7.49 5.33
CA GLY A 51 -0.02 8.32 6.05
C GLY A 51 1.35 7.65 6.23
N TYR A 52 1.43 6.32 6.21
CA TYR A 52 2.71 5.61 6.14
C TYR A 52 3.37 5.84 4.77
N ILE A 53 2.64 5.53 3.69
CA ILE A 53 3.13 5.66 2.31
C ILE A 53 3.48 7.11 1.98
N GLN A 54 2.68 8.06 2.47
CA GLN A 54 2.90 9.49 2.32
C GLN A 54 4.27 9.92 2.89
N ARG A 55 4.58 9.48 4.12
CA ARG A 55 5.85 9.80 4.79
C ARG A 55 7.05 9.09 4.18
N ASP A 56 6.90 7.82 3.83
CA ASP A 56 8.00 7.02 3.26
C ASP A 56 8.33 7.43 1.82
N GLY A 57 7.30 7.71 1.02
CA GLY A 57 7.44 8.13 -0.37
C GLY A 57 7.65 9.63 -0.56
N SER A 58 7.52 10.44 0.51
CA SER A 58 7.43 11.90 0.40
C SER A 58 6.36 12.34 -0.62
N LEU A 59 5.22 11.66 -0.59
CA LEU A 59 4.10 11.84 -1.51
C LEU A 59 3.10 12.86 -0.97
N THR A 60 2.28 13.41 -1.86
CA THR A 60 1.01 14.03 -1.46
C THR A 60 0.05 12.97 -0.93
N GLU A 61 -0.97 13.41 -0.18
CA GLU A 61 -1.98 12.49 0.36
C GLU A 61 -2.75 11.77 -0.77
N ASP A 62 -2.96 12.46 -1.89
CA ASP A 62 -3.66 11.91 -3.06
C ASP A 62 -2.81 10.87 -3.79
N GLU A 63 -1.52 11.13 -4.02
CA GLU A 63 -0.60 10.15 -4.59
C GLU A 63 -0.46 8.91 -3.71
N ALA A 64 -0.38 9.09 -2.37
CA ALA A 64 -0.35 7.98 -1.44
C ALA A 64 -1.66 7.18 -1.44
N THR A 65 -2.80 7.86 -1.57
CA THR A 65 -4.11 7.22 -1.69
C THR A 65 -4.23 6.40 -2.97
N THR A 66 -3.81 6.96 -4.11
CA THR A 66 -3.74 6.25 -5.38
C THR A 66 -2.81 5.05 -5.29
N ALA A 67 -1.64 5.19 -4.66
CA ALA A 67 -0.72 4.07 -4.46
C ALA A 67 -1.34 2.94 -3.63
N VAL A 68 -2.16 3.22 -2.61
CA VAL A 68 -2.90 2.19 -1.86
C VAL A 68 -3.93 1.50 -2.74
N ALA A 69 -4.71 2.27 -3.50
CA ALA A 69 -5.74 1.73 -4.40
C ALA A 69 -5.15 0.82 -5.47
N ASP A 70 -4.10 1.27 -6.16
CA ASP A 70 -3.43 0.50 -7.21
C ASP A 70 -2.70 -0.72 -6.63
N SER A 71 -2.02 -0.57 -5.48
CA SER A 71 -1.38 -1.66 -4.75
C SER A 71 -2.38 -2.76 -4.38
N SER A 72 -3.51 -2.39 -3.79
CA SER A 72 -4.54 -3.35 -3.39
C SER A 72 -5.15 -4.07 -4.60
N SER A 73 -5.44 -3.34 -5.68
CA SER A 73 -6.03 -3.89 -6.89
C SER A 73 -5.12 -4.92 -7.56
N GLN A 74 -3.80 -4.72 -7.50
CA GLN A 74 -2.83 -5.60 -8.16
C GLN A 74 -2.35 -6.76 -7.27
N TRP A 75 -2.22 -6.56 -5.96
CA TRP A 75 -1.58 -7.54 -5.06
C TRP A 75 -2.56 -8.30 -4.15
N CYS A 76 -3.71 -7.72 -3.83
CA CYS A 76 -4.76 -8.33 -3.01
C CYS A 76 -6.14 -7.90 -3.51
N PRO A 77 -6.53 -8.38 -4.71
CA PRO A 77 -7.78 -7.99 -5.36
C PRO A 77 -9.03 -8.25 -4.51
N GLU A 78 -8.97 -9.18 -3.57
CA GLU A 78 -10.01 -9.45 -2.57
C GLU A 78 -10.36 -8.23 -1.70
N HIS A 79 -9.38 -7.35 -1.43
CA HIS A 79 -9.58 -6.14 -0.63
C HIS A 79 -9.79 -4.89 -1.48
N SER A 80 -9.61 -4.99 -2.81
CA SER A 80 -9.67 -3.83 -3.73
C SER A 80 -11.00 -3.07 -3.64
N LEU A 81 -12.13 -3.79 -3.49
CA LEU A 81 -13.45 -3.18 -3.36
C LEU A 81 -13.59 -2.38 -2.07
N ASP A 82 -13.03 -2.86 -0.97
CA ASP A 82 -13.11 -2.17 0.32
C ASP A 82 -12.20 -0.94 0.35
N VAL A 83 -11.03 -1.03 -0.29
CA VAL A 83 -10.14 0.10 -0.52
C VAL A 83 -10.80 1.16 -1.41
N GLN A 84 -11.49 0.76 -2.48
CA GLN A 84 -12.24 1.69 -3.36
C GLN A 84 -13.37 2.40 -2.60
N LYS A 85 -14.11 1.68 -1.75
CA LYS A 85 -15.13 2.30 -0.88
C LYS A 85 -14.50 3.30 0.09
N ALA A 86 -13.41 2.93 0.75
CA ALA A 86 -12.70 3.81 1.69
C ALA A 86 -12.16 5.07 1.00
N THR A 87 -11.70 4.93 -0.24
CA THR A 87 -11.23 6.06 -1.07
C THR A 87 -12.38 6.98 -1.46
N SER A 88 -13.54 6.43 -1.80
CA SER A 88 -14.73 7.19 -2.25
C SER A 88 -15.49 7.88 -1.10
N GLN A 89 -15.17 7.53 0.15
CA GLN A 89 -15.75 8.12 1.36
C GLN A 89 -14.88 9.25 1.97
N ARG A 90 -13.77 9.61 1.30
CA ARG A 90 -12.97 10.80 1.65
C ARG A 90 -13.74 12.09 1.42
#